data_AF-A0A1Y4E242-F1
#
_entry.id   AF-A0A1Y4E242-F1
#
_cell.length_a   1.000
_cell.length_b   1.000
_cell.length_c   1.000
_cell.angle_alpha   90.00
_cell.angle_beta   90.00
_cell.angle_gamma   90.00
#
_symmetry.space_group_name_H-M   'P 1'
#
loop_
_entity.id
_entity.type
_entity.pdbx_description
1 polymer ?
#
loop_
_entity_poly.entity_id
_entity_poly.type
_entity_poly.pdbx_seq_one_letter_code
_entity_poly.pdbx_strand_id
1 'polypeptide(L)'
;SLLNAFAKKALRDYWFSSGTPTYLVRLLNHTQEDLNELTGRYYRPEEFVDYKADVEKPLPMIYQSGYLTIKGYEPVYERFLLDFPNNEVKNGFVSLIASDYLKSKENMGNWVIDVVESLKHGDLEQLRKLFTSFLASIPYSMRTKKDEAEKERFFHYTLYLIFRLISVYTVYTEKEQSQGRADCIVETDGYIYIFEFKRDGTADEALAQIEAKGYARPYEADPRTLYKIGVNFSSETGTVEDWKTV
;
A
#
# COMPACT_ATOMS: atom_id res chain seq x y z
N SER A 1 -4.81 -18.72 14.44
CA SER A 1 -4.31 -19.20 15.75
C SER A 1 -2.99 -19.95 15.61
N LEU A 2 -2.02 -19.60 16.46
CA LEU A 2 -0.71 -20.25 16.63
C LEU A 2 -0.82 -21.78 16.84
N LEU A 3 -1.89 -22.20 17.55
CA LEU A 3 -2.17 -23.62 17.78
C LEU A 3 -2.43 -24.38 16.48
N ASN A 4 -3.10 -23.75 15.51
CA ASN A 4 -3.32 -24.36 14.19
C ASN A 4 -2.01 -24.48 13.40
N ALA A 5 -1.13 -23.47 13.50
CA ALA A 5 0.18 -23.51 12.87
C ALA A 5 1.03 -24.67 13.40
N PHE A 6 1.05 -24.87 14.73
CA PHE A 6 1.74 -26.00 15.35
C PHE A 6 1.08 -27.35 15.03
N ALA A 7 -0.25 -27.44 15.10
CA ALA A 7 -0.98 -28.68 14.81
C ALA A 7 -0.83 -29.12 13.34
N LYS A 8 -0.82 -28.17 12.40
CA LYS A 8 -0.69 -28.43 10.96
C LYS A 8 0.76 -28.39 10.47
N LYS A 9 1.70 -27.98 11.32
CA LYS A 9 3.13 -27.78 11.01
C LYS A 9 3.34 -26.94 9.75
N ALA A 10 2.50 -25.93 9.55
CA ALA A 10 2.53 -25.04 8.40
C ALA A 10 2.22 -23.62 8.88
N LEU A 11 2.92 -22.64 8.32
CA LEU A 11 2.53 -21.24 8.48
C LEU A 11 1.48 -20.93 7.41
N ARG A 12 0.28 -20.59 7.83
CA ARG A 12 -0.84 -20.16 6.98
C ARG A 12 -1.56 -18.99 7.63
N ASP A 13 -2.57 -18.48 6.95
CA ASP A 13 -3.52 -17.42 7.31
C ASP A 13 -4.42 -17.71 8.52
N TYR A 14 -3.95 -18.52 9.48
CA TYR A 14 -4.74 -18.97 10.61
C TYR A 14 -5.17 -17.85 11.54
N TRP A 15 -4.38 -16.78 11.72
CA TRP A 15 -4.75 -15.64 12.58
C TRP A 15 -5.89 -14.87 11.93
N PHE A 16 -5.68 -14.47 10.68
CA PHE A 16 -6.65 -13.71 9.91
C PHE A 16 -7.96 -14.49 9.71
N SER A 17 -7.87 -15.79 9.37
CA SER A 17 -9.03 -16.65 9.16
C SER A 17 -9.87 -16.90 10.42
N SER A 18 -9.30 -16.65 11.61
CA SER A 18 -9.97 -16.84 12.90
C SER A 18 -10.55 -15.56 13.49
N GLY A 19 -10.14 -14.38 13.01
CA GLY A 19 -10.75 -13.11 13.37
C GLY A 19 -11.95 -12.84 12.46
N THR A 20 -13.07 -12.35 13.00
CA THR A 20 -14.23 -11.94 12.20
C THR A 20 -13.92 -10.60 11.52
N PRO A 21 -13.52 -10.55 10.23
CA PRO A 21 -12.98 -9.33 9.64
C PRO A 21 -14.07 -8.29 9.36
N THR A 22 -15.34 -8.72 9.37
CA THR A 22 -16.52 -7.92 9.03
C THR A 22 -16.73 -6.73 9.96
N TYR A 23 -16.40 -6.86 11.25
CA TYR A 23 -16.52 -5.74 12.19
C TYR A 23 -15.49 -4.64 11.88
N LEU A 24 -14.25 -5.02 11.55
CA LEU A 24 -13.18 -4.09 11.23
C LEU A 24 -13.44 -3.32 9.93
N VAL A 25 -13.97 -4.00 8.91
CA VAL A 25 -14.43 -3.34 7.68
C VAL A 25 -15.51 -2.32 7.98
N ARG A 26 -16.50 -2.70 8.81
CA ARG A 26 -17.56 -1.78 9.22
C ARG A 26 -17.00 -0.55 9.95
N LEU A 27 -16.07 -0.79 10.87
CA LEU A 27 -15.44 0.26 11.69
C LEU A 27 -14.65 1.26 10.83
N LEU A 28 -13.87 0.78 9.87
CA LEU A 28 -13.12 1.65 8.94
C LEU A 28 -14.05 2.42 8.00
N ASN A 29 -15.12 1.79 7.52
CA ASN A 29 -16.12 2.47 6.69
C ASN A 29 -16.87 3.59 7.42
N HIS A 30 -17.10 3.45 8.73
CA HIS A 30 -17.77 4.48 9.53
C HIS A 30 -16.87 5.65 9.90
N THR A 31 -15.56 5.41 10.00
CA THR A 31 -14.60 6.40 10.52
C THR A 31 -13.89 7.18 9.40
N GLN A 32 -13.95 6.71 8.14
CA GLN A 32 -13.26 7.31 6.99
C GLN A 32 -11.74 7.48 7.18
N GLU A 33 -11.16 6.71 8.11
CA GLU A 33 -9.74 6.76 8.42
C GLU A 33 -8.95 5.98 7.38
N ASP A 34 -7.93 6.61 6.80
CA ASP A 34 -7.06 5.99 5.81
C ASP A 34 -6.06 5.06 6.51
N LEU A 35 -5.87 3.85 5.97
CA LEU A 35 -4.92 2.89 6.52
C LEU A 35 -3.48 3.43 6.61
N ASN A 36 -3.11 4.40 5.77
CA ASN A 36 -1.83 5.13 5.83
C ASN A 36 -1.67 5.85 7.16
N GLU A 37 -2.77 6.34 7.72
CA GLU A 37 -2.76 7.14 8.93
C GLU A 37 -2.67 6.29 10.20
N LEU A 38 -2.85 4.97 10.08
CA LEU A 38 -2.94 4.00 11.18
C LEU A 38 -1.69 3.10 11.33
N THR A 39 -0.78 3.05 10.34
CA THR A 39 0.39 2.15 10.37
C THR A 39 1.70 2.88 10.09
N GLY A 40 2.82 2.39 10.64
CA GLY A 40 4.15 2.97 10.41
C GLY A 40 4.38 4.31 11.12
N ARG A 41 3.57 4.64 12.12
CA ARG A 41 3.64 5.90 12.87
C ARG A 41 3.80 5.67 14.37
N TYR A 42 4.32 6.69 15.04
CA TYR A 42 4.48 6.73 16.49
C TYR A 42 3.24 7.33 17.15
N TYR A 43 2.63 6.58 18.07
CA TYR A 43 1.46 6.99 18.84
C TYR A 43 1.77 7.01 20.33
N ARG A 44 1.13 7.90 21.08
CA ARG A 44 1.11 7.84 22.53
C ARG A 44 0.20 6.71 23.02
N PRO A 45 0.46 6.12 24.20
CA PRO A 45 -0.37 5.04 24.75
C PRO A 45 -1.87 5.34 24.76
N GLU A 46 -2.27 6.56 25.08
CA GLU A 46 -3.69 6.93 25.23
C GLU A 46 -4.44 6.85 23.89
N GLU A 47 -3.74 6.88 22.76
CA GLU A 47 -4.35 6.84 21.43
C GLU A 47 -4.78 5.41 21.02
N PHE A 48 -4.12 4.37 21.55
CA PHE A 48 -4.37 2.97 21.17
C PHE A 48 -4.67 2.03 22.35
N VAL A 49 -4.49 2.48 23.59
CA VAL A 49 -4.85 1.74 24.81
C VAL A 49 -6.27 2.10 25.28
N ASP A 50 -6.66 3.39 25.19
CA ASP A 50 -7.94 3.87 25.69
C ASP A 50 -9.09 3.52 24.72
N TYR A 51 -9.67 2.35 24.94
CA TYR A 51 -10.96 2.00 24.35
C TYR A 51 -12.09 2.54 25.21
N LYS A 52 -12.77 3.56 24.70
CA LYS A 52 -14.06 4.00 25.27
C LYS A 52 -15.18 3.34 24.49
N ALA A 53 -16.00 2.54 25.17
CA ALA A 53 -17.07 1.75 24.55
C ALA A 53 -18.17 2.60 23.87
N ASP A 54 -18.21 3.90 24.15
CA ASP A 54 -19.15 4.88 23.63
C ASP A 54 -18.64 5.64 22.38
N VAL A 55 -17.34 5.54 22.05
CA VAL A 55 -16.73 6.19 20.88
C VAL A 55 -15.96 5.15 20.08
N GLU A 56 -16.49 4.79 18.90
CA GLU A 56 -15.82 3.91 17.95
C GLU A 56 -14.53 4.57 17.43
N LYS A 57 -13.38 4.23 18.03
CA LYS A 57 -12.05 4.59 17.55
C LYS A 57 -11.39 3.38 16.86
N PRO A 58 -10.95 3.50 15.61
CA PRO A 58 -10.40 2.37 14.87
C PRO A 58 -9.06 1.90 15.43
N LEU A 59 -8.16 2.82 15.79
CA LEU A 59 -6.81 2.49 16.23
C LEU A 59 -6.76 1.56 17.47
N PRO A 60 -7.44 1.85 18.60
CA PRO A 60 -7.48 0.93 19.73
C PRO A 60 -8.05 -0.45 19.37
N MET A 61 -9.09 -0.49 18.53
CA MET A 61 -9.72 -1.76 18.14
C MET A 61 -8.81 -2.61 17.27
N ILE A 62 -8.15 -2.01 16.28
CA ILE A 62 -7.20 -2.70 15.40
C ILE A 62 -6.00 -3.21 16.21
N TYR A 63 -5.51 -2.42 17.17
CA TYR A 63 -4.42 -2.84 18.06
C TYR A 63 -4.85 -3.99 19.00
N GLN A 64 -5.97 -3.84 19.71
CA GLN A 64 -6.44 -4.85 20.69
C GLN A 64 -6.85 -6.17 20.05
N SER A 65 -7.35 -6.14 18.82
CA SER A 65 -7.64 -7.35 18.04
C SER A 65 -6.40 -7.99 17.41
N GLY A 66 -5.22 -7.37 17.60
CA GLY A 66 -3.91 -7.90 17.21
C GLY A 66 -3.58 -7.76 15.73
N TYR A 67 -4.27 -6.86 15.01
CA TYR A 67 -3.90 -6.50 13.63
C TYR A 67 -2.70 -5.55 13.60
N LEU A 68 -2.54 -4.72 14.63
CA LEU A 68 -1.32 -3.93 14.85
C LEU A 68 -0.63 -4.35 16.14
N THR A 69 0.70 -4.19 16.15
CA THR A 69 1.55 -4.44 17.31
C THR A 69 2.65 -3.40 17.41
N ILE A 70 3.30 -3.35 18.57
CA ILE A 70 4.43 -2.45 18.81
C ILE A 70 5.66 -2.99 18.05
N LYS A 71 6.25 -2.14 17.21
CA LYS A 71 7.50 -2.42 16.48
C LYS A 71 8.68 -1.60 16.96
N GLY A 72 8.44 -0.56 17.74
CA GLY A 72 9.46 0.36 18.23
C GLY A 72 8.93 1.23 19.36
N TYR A 73 9.85 1.81 20.11
CA TYR A 73 9.56 2.69 21.22
C TYR A 73 10.52 3.89 21.17
N GLU A 74 9.95 5.08 21.29
CA GLU A 74 10.67 6.35 21.36
C GLU A 74 10.59 6.87 22.80
N PRO A 75 11.67 6.75 23.58
CA PRO A 75 11.63 7.06 25.01
C PRO A 75 11.38 8.53 25.34
N VAL A 76 11.85 9.45 24.49
CA VAL A 76 11.82 10.90 24.77
C VAL A 76 10.39 11.44 24.88
N TYR A 77 9.49 10.94 24.04
CA TYR A 77 8.08 11.36 24.00
C TYR A 77 7.12 10.24 24.40
N GLU A 78 7.67 9.11 24.88
CA GLU A 78 6.95 7.91 25.27
C GLU A 78 6.00 7.39 24.19
N ARG A 79 6.43 7.43 22.92
CA ARG A 79 5.61 6.99 21.79
C ARG A 79 6.00 5.60 21.31
N PHE A 80 5.03 4.89 20.76
CA PHE A 80 5.16 3.53 20.25
C PHE A 80 4.90 3.49 18.76
N LEU A 81 5.82 2.90 18.01
CA LEU A 81 5.63 2.63 16.59
C LEU A 81 4.69 1.44 16.44
N LEU A 82 3.54 1.64 15.79
CA LEU A 82 2.59 0.56 15.50
C LEU A 82 2.66 0.14 14.03
N ASP A 83 2.74 -1.17 13.79
CA ASP A 83 2.64 -1.76 12.45
C ASP A 83 2.13 -3.21 12.55
N PHE A 84 1.92 -3.85 11.39
CA PHE A 84 1.51 -5.24 11.32
C PHE A 84 2.54 -6.18 11.99
N PRO A 85 2.06 -7.22 12.69
CA PRO A 85 2.96 -8.17 13.36
C PRO A 85 3.77 -8.99 12.36
N ASN A 86 3.19 -9.35 11.23
CA ASN A 86 3.81 -10.18 10.19
C ASN A 86 3.10 -10.01 8.82
N ASN A 87 3.63 -10.65 7.79
CA ASN A 87 3.09 -10.58 6.43
C ASN A 87 1.74 -11.27 6.25
N GLU A 88 1.39 -12.26 7.07
CA GLU A 88 0.08 -12.94 7.05
C GLU A 88 -1.03 -11.95 7.40
N VAL A 89 -0.87 -11.27 8.53
CA VAL A 89 -1.84 -10.30 9.05
C VAL A 89 -1.89 -9.07 8.13
N LYS A 90 -0.73 -8.58 7.67
CA LYS A 90 -0.65 -7.50 6.68
C LYS A 90 -1.40 -7.86 5.40
N ASN A 91 -1.14 -9.03 4.81
CA ASN A 91 -1.78 -9.46 3.57
C ASN A 91 -3.29 -9.58 3.71
N GLY A 92 -3.76 -10.28 4.75
CA GLY A 92 -5.20 -10.46 4.98
C GLY A 92 -5.90 -9.12 5.20
N PHE A 93 -5.33 -8.25 6.05
CA PHE A 93 -5.94 -6.97 6.37
C PHE A 93 -5.98 -6.03 5.17
N VAL A 94 -4.84 -5.82 4.49
CA VAL A 94 -4.76 -4.93 3.32
C VAL A 94 -5.64 -5.46 2.19
N SER A 95 -5.67 -6.78 1.94
CA SER A 95 -6.54 -7.38 0.91
C SER A 95 -8.02 -7.13 1.19
N LEU A 96 -8.43 -7.21 2.46
CA LEU A 96 -9.80 -6.95 2.87
C LEU A 96 -10.19 -5.48 2.65
N ILE A 97 -9.33 -4.54 3.07
CA ILE A 97 -9.57 -3.11 2.89
C ILE A 97 -9.58 -2.75 1.41
N ALA A 98 -8.62 -3.24 0.64
CA ALA A 98 -8.55 -2.97 -0.78
C ALA A 98 -9.75 -3.54 -1.54
N SER A 99 -10.22 -4.74 -1.19
CA SER A 99 -11.42 -5.33 -1.80
C SER A 99 -12.68 -4.51 -1.53
N ASP A 100 -12.85 -4.02 -0.30
CA ASP A 100 -14.02 -3.22 0.08
C ASP A 100 -13.97 -1.78 -0.48
N TYR A 101 -12.78 -1.16 -0.44
CA TYR A 101 -12.56 0.21 -0.92
C TYR A 101 -12.64 0.32 -2.44
N LEU A 102 -11.98 -0.58 -3.17
CA LEU A 102 -11.88 -0.50 -4.63
C LEU A 102 -13.07 -1.17 -5.33
N LYS A 103 -13.73 -2.14 -4.67
CA LYS A 103 -14.79 -2.99 -5.24
C LYS A 103 -14.45 -3.53 -6.64
N SER A 104 -13.17 -3.79 -6.87
CA SER A 104 -12.66 -4.32 -8.14
C SER A 104 -13.27 -5.70 -8.40
N LYS A 105 -13.51 -5.99 -9.69
CA LYS A 105 -13.96 -7.31 -10.15
C LYS A 105 -12.82 -8.31 -10.34
N GLU A 106 -11.56 -7.85 -10.29
CA GLU A 106 -10.42 -8.74 -10.43
C GLU A 106 -10.18 -9.56 -9.16
N ASN A 107 -9.63 -10.77 -9.35
CA ASN A 107 -9.09 -11.52 -8.23
C ASN A 107 -7.78 -10.86 -7.79
N MET A 108 -7.90 -9.97 -6.79
CA MET A 108 -6.80 -9.19 -6.24
C MET A 108 -5.62 -10.05 -5.80
N GLY A 109 -5.86 -11.25 -5.27
CA GLY A 109 -4.79 -12.17 -4.86
C GLY A 109 -3.92 -12.61 -6.04
N ASN A 110 -4.56 -13.02 -7.15
CA ASN A 110 -3.83 -13.41 -8.36
C ASN A 110 -3.12 -12.21 -8.99
N TRP A 111 -3.80 -11.07 -9.05
CA TRP A 111 -3.22 -9.85 -9.63
C TRP A 111 -1.94 -9.43 -8.90
N VAL A 112 -1.93 -9.44 -7.56
CA VAL A 112 -0.72 -9.11 -6.79
C VAL A 112 0.42 -10.08 -7.09
N ILE A 113 0.13 -11.38 -7.23
CA ILE A 113 1.14 -12.39 -7.59
C ILE A 113 1.72 -12.09 -8.97
N ASP A 114 0.88 -11.80 -9.96
CA ASP A 114 1.33 -11.49 -11.33
C ASP A 114 2.18 -10.21 -11.38
N VAL A 115 1.84 -9.20 -10.58
CA VAL A 115 2.64 -7.97 -10.44
C VAL A 115 4.00 -8.27 -9.83
N VAL A 116 4.03 -9.04 -8.73
CA VAL A 116 5.28 -9.44 -8.06
C VAL A 116 6.16 -10.27 -9.00
N GLU A 117 5.57 -11.18 -9.77
CA GLU A 117 6.30 -11.99 -10.74
C GLU A 117 6.90 -11.12 -11.86
N SER A 118 6.14 -10.13 -12.34
CA SER A 118 6.61 -9.16 -13.34
C SER A 118 7.79 -8.33 -12.79
N LEU A 119 7.71 -7.87 -11.54
CA LEU A 119 8.78 -7.14 -10.84
C LEU A 119 10.02 -8.02 -10.56
N LYS A 120 9.85 -9.33 -10.38
CA LYS A 120 11.00 -10.24 -10.21
C LYS A 120 11.74 -10.47 -11.52
N HIS A 121 11.04 -10.46 -12.65
CA HIS A 121 11.59 -10.78 -13.96
C HIS A 121 11.97 -9.56 -14.81
N GLY A 122 11.69 -8.33 -14.36
CA GLY A 122 11.96 -7.15 -15.18
C GLY A 122 10.92 -6.91 -16.28
N ASP A 123 9.74 -7.53 -16.21
CA ASP A 123 8.73 -7.44 -17.27
C ASP A 123 7.88 -6.17 -17.15
N LEU A 124 8.42 -5.07 -17.67
CA LEU A 124 7.81 -3.75 -17.61
C LEU A 124 6.51 -3.64 -18.41
N GLU A 125 6.39 -4.39 -19.51
CA GLU A 125 5.20 -4.34 -20.36
C GLU A 125 4.04 -5.11 -19.73
N GLN A 126 4.32 -6.26 -19.11
CA GLN A 126 3.33 -6.97 -18.31
C GLN A 126 2.91 -6.13 -17.10
N LEU A 127 3.86 -5.48 -16.43
CA LEU A 127 3.57 -4.60 -15.30
C LEU A 127 2.62 -3.46 -15.69
N ARG A 128 2.88 -2.79 -16.83
CA ARG A 128 2.00 -1.76 -17.38
C ARG A 128 0.59 -2.30 -17.60
N LYS A 129 0.45 -3.45 -18.27
CA LYS A 129 -0.86 -4.09 -18.53
C LYS A 129 -1.61 -4.42 -17.25
N LEU A 130 -0.92 -4.94 -16.24
CA LEU A 130 -1.52 -5.28 -14.94
C LEU A 130 -2.06 -4.03 -14.23
N PHE A 131 -1.29 -2.95 -14.18
CA PHE A 131 -1.75 -1.67 -13.60
C PHE A 131 -2.94 -1.09 -14.38
N THR A 132 -2.87 -1.07 -15.71
CA THR A 132 -3.97 -0.58 -16.56
C THR A 132 -5.25 -1.41 -16.36
N SER A 133 -5.15 -2.75 -16.35
CA SER A 133 -6.30 -3.66 -16.19
C SER A 133 -6.95 -3.47 -14.82
N PHE A 134 -6.13 -3.46 -13.76
CA PHE A 134 -6.63 -3.32 -12.39
C PHE A 134 -7.34 -1.98 -12.19
N LEU A 135 -6.70 -0.87 -12.59
CA LEU A 135 -7.31 0.44 -12.44
C LEU A 135 -8.60 0.54 -13.27
N ALA A 136 -8.62 0.03 -14.50
CA ALA A 136 -9.81 -0.01 -15.35
C ALA A 136 -10.96 -0.87 -14.76
N SER A 137 -10.63 -1.88 -13.95
CA SER A 137 -11.62 -2.75 -13.29
C SER A 137 -12.40 -2.08 -12.16
N ILE A 138 -11.90 -0.96 -11.63
CA ILE A 138 -12.52 -0.20 -10.53
C ILE A 138 -13.79 0.49 -11.05
N PRO A 139 -14.97 0.27 -10.44
CA PRO A 139 -16.21 0.88 -10.91
C PRO A 139 -16.17 2.42 -10.87
N TYR A 140 -16.76 3.06 -11.88
CA TYR A 140 -16.88 4.53 -11.96
C TYR A 140 -17.50 5.14 -10.69
N SER A 141 -18.45 4.46 -10.04
CA SER A 141 -19.09 4.93 -8.80
C SER A 141 -18.13 5.11 -7.62
N MET A 142 -16.98 4.42 -7.60
CA MET A 142 -15.94 4.65 -6.60
C MET A 142 -15.19 5.96 -6.85
N ARG A 143 -15.12 6.37 -8.13
CA ARG A 143 -14.39 7.55 -8.62
C ARG A 143 -15.24 8.82 -8.65
N THR A 144 -16.57 8.69 -8.63
CA THR A 144 -17.49 9.83 -8.54
C THR A 144 -17.36 10.52 -7.18
N LYS A 145 -16.44 11.46 -7.08
CA LYS A 145 -16.21 12.30 -5.91
C LYS A 145 -16.69 13.73 -6.17
N LYS A 146 -17.16 14.39 -5.12
CA LYS A 146 -17.88 15.67 -5.25
C LYS A 146 -16.96 16.84 -5.57
N ASP A 147 -15.70 16.77 -5.13
CA ASP A 147 -14.69 17.80 -5.34
C ASP A 147 -13.34 17.20 -5.77
N GLU A 148 -12.43 18.07 -6.25
CA GLU A 148 -11.09 17.66 -6.70
C GLU A 148 -10.22 17.10 -5.57
N ALA A 149 -10.44 17.55 -4.33
CA ALA A 149 -9.67 17.09 -3.19
C ALA A 149 -9.99 15.63 -2.83
N GLU A 150 -11.26 15.23 -2.92
CA GLU A 150 -11.69 13.85 -2.75
C GLU A 150 -11.20 12.94 -3.89
N LYS A 151 -11.15 13.43 -5.14
CA LYS A 151 -10.58 12.68 -6.27
C LYS A 151 -9.09 12.42 -6.06
N GLU A 152 -8.36 13.43 -5.62
CA GLU A 152 -6.94 13.32 -5.32
C GLU A 152 -6.68 12.36 -4.15
N ARG A 153 -7.45 12.47 -3.05
CA ARG A 153 -7.39 11.50 -1.95
C ARG A 153 -7.67 10.07 -2.43
N PHE A 154 -8.68 9.89 -3.28
CA PHE A 154 -9.01 8.58 -3.84
C PHE A 154 -7.86 7.99 -4.66
N PHE A 155 -7.22 8.82 -5.49
CA PHE A 155 -6.07 8.41 -6.29
C PHE A 155 -4.88 7.98 -5.41
N HIS A 156 -4.46 8.85 -4.48
CA HIS A 156 -3.33 8.57 -3.59
C HIS A 156 -3.57 7.33 -2.74
N TYR A 157 -4.78 7.18 -2.18
CA TYR A 157 -5.10 6.02 -1.36
C TYR A 157 -5.20 4.72 -2.18
N THR A 158 -5.69 4.79 -3.42
CA THR A 158 -5.67 3.65 -4.35
C THR A 158 -4.24 3.17 -4.61
N LEU A 159 -3.32 4.10 -4.93
CA LEU A 159 -1.91 3.77 -5.14
C LEU A 159 -1.26 3.21 -3.88
N TYR A 160 -1.53 3.81 -2.72
CA TYR A 160 -1.05 3.28 -1.46
C TYR A 160 -1.50 1.82 -1.24
N LEU A 161 -2.78 1.51 -1.44
CA LEU A 161 -3.30 0.17 -1.22
C LEU A 161 -2.63 -0.83 -2.17
N ILE A 162 -2.47 -0.46 -3.44
CA ILE A 162 -1.74 -1.26 -4.44
C ILE A 162 -0.33 -1.56 -3.94
N PHE A 163 0.44 -0.55 -3.56
CA PHE A 163 1.82 -0.75 -3.13
C PHE A 163 1.93 -1.48 -1.80
N ARG A 164 0.97 -1.29 -0.90
CA ARG A 164 0.91 -2.03 0.35
C ARG A 164 0.65 -3.52 0.10
N LEU A 165 -0.17 -3.88 -0.89
CA LEU A 165 -0.35 -5.26 -1.33
C LEU A 165 0.94 -5.85 -1.93
N ILE A 166 1.60 -5.12 -2.83
CA ILE A 166 2.85 -5.54 -3.47
C ILE A 166 3.99 -5.71 -2.43
N SER A 167 4.02 -4.83 -1.42
CA SER A 167 5.01 -4.84 -0.33
C SER A 167 4.90 -6.03 0.64
N VAL A 168 3.89 -6.88 0.49
CA VAL A 168 3.83 -8.16 1.21
C VAL A 168 4.89 -9.13 0.68
N TYR A 169 5.22 -9.02 -0.61
CA TYR A 169 6.05 -9.98 -1.33
C TYR A 169 7.35 -9.39 -1.88
N THR A 170 7.57 -8.08 -1.72
CA THR A 170 8.75 -7.34 -2.20
C THR A 170 9.25 -6.38 -1.13
N VAL A 171 10.51 -5.94 -1.23
CA VAL A 171 11.01 -4.85 -0.39
C VAL A 171 10.49 -3.54 -0.97
N TYR A 172 9.44 -3.02 -0.33
CA TYR A 172 8.89 -1.70 -0.60
C TYR A 172 9.48 -0.71 0.39
N THR A 173 10.04 0.38 -0.13
CA THR A 173 10.51 1.47 0.73
C THR A 173 9.95 2.80 0.26
N GLU A 174 9.04 3.39 1.05
CA GLU A 174 8.75 4.83 0.99
C GLU A 174 9.98 5.55 1.55
N LYS A 175 10.95 5.88 0.69
CA LYS A 175 12.13 6.63 1.11
C LYS A 175 11.79 8.12 1.07
N GLU A 176 11.61 8.73 2.24
CA GLU A 176 11.84 10.16 2.38
C GLU A 176 13.32 10.44 2.13
N GLN A 177 13.64 11.20 1.08
CA GLN A 177 15.00 11.61 0.76
C GLN A 177 15.16 13.11 0.95
N SER A 178 16.41 13.57 1.08
CA SER A 178 16.77 14.97 1.37
C SER A 178 16.22 16.01 0.37
N GLN A 179 15.71 15.58 -0.79
CA GLN A 179 15.17 16.44 -1.85
C GLN A 179 13.67 16.24 -2.09
N GLY A 180 13.03 15.26 -1.43
CA GLY A 180 11.62 14.90 -1.64
C GLY A 180 11.36 13.42 -1.33
N ARG A 181 10.09 13.03 -1.41
CA ARG A 181 9.64 11.64 -1.24
C ARG A 181 9.31 11.09 -2.63
N ALA A 182 9.92 9.98 -3.00
CA ALA A 182 9.48 9.22 -4.17
C ALA A 182 8.12 8.59 -3.87
N ASP A 183 7.23 8.54 -4.85
CA ASP A 183 5.91 7.93 -4.66
C ASP A 183 6.05 6.45 -4.29
N CYS A 184 6.92 5.73 -5.00
CA CYS A 184 7.22 4.34 -4.67
C CYS A 184 8.60 3.93 -5.17
N ILE A 185 9.32 3.16 -4.33
CA ILE A 185 10.50 2.40 -4.74
C ILE A 185 10.28 0.93 -4.39
N VAL A 186 10.42 0.07 -5.39
CA VAL A 186 10.38 -1.39 -5.23
C VAL A 186 11.76 -1.95 -5.49
N GLU A 187 12.27 -2.71 -4.53
CA GLU A 187 13.55 -3.40 -4.61
C GLU A 187 13.31 -4.91 -4.68
N THR A 188 13.88 -5.56 -5.69
CA THR A 188 13.94 -7.02 -5.84
C THR A 188 15.39 -7.48 -5.86
N ASP A 189 15.61 -8.79 -5.97
CA ASP A 189 16.96 -9.37 -6.02
C ASP A 189 17.73 -8.95 -7.28
N GLY A 190 17.03 -8.70 -8.40
CA GLY A 190 17.63 -8.37 -9.69
C GLY A 190 17.37 -6.94 -10.19
N TYR A 191 16.37 -6.26 -9.65
CA TYR A 191 15.86 -5.00 -10.20
C TYR A 191 15.52 -3.98 -9.12
N ILE A 192 15.64 -2.70 -9.47
CA ILE A 192 15.16 -1.56 -8.70
C ILE A 192 14.19 -0.77 -9.57
N TYR A 193 13.02 -0.47 -9.03
CA TYR A 193 11.99 0.30 -9.73
C TYR A 193 11.71 1.58 -8.96
N ILE A 194 11.83 2.72 -9.61
CA ILE A 194 11.45 4.02 -9.05
C ILE A 194 10.22 4.50 -9.82
N PHE A 195 9.08 4.56 -9.14
CA PHE A 195 7.84 5.05 -9.71
C PHE A 195 7.59 6.49 -9.30
N GLU A 196 7.05 7.26 -10.23
CA GLU A 196 6.46 8.56 -9.99
C GLU A 196 5.14 8.66 -10.78
N PHE A 197 4.10 9.14 -10.11
CA PHE A 197 2.76 9.21 -10.66
C PHE A 197 2.33 10.65 -10.88
N LYS A 198 1.63 10.89 -11.98
CA LYS A 198 0.91 12.13 -12.25
C LYS A 198 -0.57 11.83 -12.41
N ARG A 199 -1.38 12.78 -11.94
CA ARG A 199 -2.81 12.83 -12.22
C ARG A 199 -3.05 13.95 -13.23
N ASP A 200 -3.67 13.61 -14.35
CA ASP A 200 -4.03 14.56 -15.41
C ASP A 200 -2.81 15.40 -15.91
N GLY A 201 -1.63 14.80 -15.93
CA GLY A 201 -0.36 15.39 -16.39
C GLY A 201 0.26 14.54 -17.49
N THR A 202 1.57 14.28 -17.42
CA THR A 202 2.26 13.41 -18.39
C THR A 202 3.25 12.44 -17.73
N ALA A 203 3.56 11.33 -18.41
CA ALA A 203 4.60 10.41 -17.94
C ALA A 203 6.01 11.04 -18.02
N ASP A 204 6.23 11.98 -18.94
CA ASP A 204 7.50 12.72 -19.02
C ASP A 204 7.72 13.63 -17.82
N GLU A 205 6.67 14.30 -17.32
CA GLU A 205 6.75 15.10 -16.10
C GLU A 205 7.08 14.26 -14.86
N ALA A 206 6.51 13.04 -14.77
CA ALA A 206 6.87 12.08 -13.74
C ALA A 206 8.35 11.69 -13.83
N LEU A 207 8.83 11.29 -15.01
CA LEU A 207 10.25 10.94 -15.21
C LEU A 207 11.19 12.12 -14.91
N ALA A 208 10.83 13.33 -15.35
CA ALA A 208 11.61 14.54 -15.08
C ALA A 208 11.70 14.81 -13.58
N GLN A 209 10.64 14.54 -12.81
CA GLN A 209 10.68 14.65 -11.36
C GLN A 209 11.63 13.63 -10.72
N ILE A 210 11.62 12.37 -11.18
CA ILE A 210 12.57 11.35 -10.70
C ILE A 210 14.02 11.82 -10.88
N GLU A 211 14.35 12.38 -12.06
CA GLU A 211 15.68 12.89 -12.36
C GLU A 211 16.04 14.11 -11.52
N ALA A 212 15.16 15.12 -11.48
CA ALA A 212 15.40 16.36 -10.76
C ALA A 212 15.64 16.12 -9.26
N LYS A 213 14.92 15.16 -8.69
CA LYS A 213 15.04 14.78 -7.28
C LYS A 213 16.22 13.85 -7.01
N GLY A 214 16.76 13.21 -8.05
CA GLY A 214 17.92 12.33 -7.96
C GLY A 214 17.63 11.05 -7.19
N TYR A 215 16.40 10.51 -7.28
CA TYR A 215 16.00 9.32 -6.51
C TYR A 215 16.84 8.07 -6.83
N ALA A 216 17.49 8.04 -8.00
CA ALA A 216 18.40 6.97 -8.41
C ALA A 216 19.81 7.04 -7.79
N ARG A 217 20.23 8.19 -7.23
CA ARG A 217 21.59 8.39 -6.70
C ARG A 217 22.03 7.34 -5.67
N PRO A 218 21.18 6.88 -4.73
CA PRO A 218 21.58 5.86 -3.75
C PRO A 218 21.95 4.50 -4.38
N TYR A 219 21.57 4.27 -5.64
CA TYR A 219 21.76 3.00 -6.33
C TYR A 219 22.86 3.07 -7.41
N GLU A 220 23.65 4.15 -7.47
CA GLU A 220 24.72 4.31 -8.47
C GLU A 220 25.79 3.20 -8.41
N ALA A 221 26.02 2.64 -7.23
CA ALA A 221 26.94 1.53 -7.01
C ALA A 221 26.22 0.17 -6.87
N ASP A 222 24.90 0.13 -7.07
CA ASP A 222 24.12 -1.10 -6.96
C ASP A 222 24.24 -1.91 -8.26
N PRO A 223 24.52 -3.23 -8.20
CA PRO A 223 24.67 -4.05 -9.39
C PRO A 223 23.34 -4.42 -10.07
N ARG A 224 22.19 -4.16 -9.45
CA ARG A 224 20.86 -4.45 -10.00
C ARG A 224 20.50 -3.49 -11.12
N THR A 225 19.63 -3.94 -12.03
CA THR A 225 19.12 -3.08 -13.10
C THR A 225 18.09 -2.11 -12.53
N LEU A 226 18.30 -0.81 -12.71
CA LEU A 226 17.38 0.23 -12.26
C LEU A 226 16.47 0.70 -13.40
N TYR A 227 15.17 0.78 -13.13
CA TYR A 227 14.17 1.36 -14.02
C TYR A 227 13.50 2.56 -13.36
N LYS A 228 13.39 3.67 -14.11
CA LYS A 228 12.59 4.84 -13.75
C LYS A 228 11.28 4.75 -14.51
N ILE A 229 10.16 4.83 -13.81
CA ILE A 229 8.84 4.61 -14.37
C ILE A 229 7.98 5.83 -14.08
N GLY A 230 7.63 6.55 -15.15
CA GLY A 230 6.67 7.65 -15.10
C GLY A 230 5.30 7.16 -15.54
N VAL A 231 4.28 7.43 -14.73
CA VAL A 231 2.91 6.99 -15.01
C VAL A 231 1.97 8.18 -14.94
N ASN A 232 1.21 8.41 -16.01
CA ASN A 232 0.10 9.36 -15.99
C ASN A 232 -1.23 8.62 -15.84
N PHE A 233 -2.01 9.06 -14.85
CA PHE A 233 -3.35 8.60 -14.59
C PHE A 233 -4.36 9.68 -15.00
N SER A 234 -5.35 9.28 -15.77
CA SER A 234 -6.46 10.17 -16.13
C SER A 234 -7.57 10.05 -15.10
N SER A 235 -7.95 11.16 -14.46
CA SER A 235 -9.08 11.20 -13.52
C SER A 235 -10.43 11.00 -14.21
N GLU A 236 -10.50 11.30 -15.51
CA GLU A 236 -11.68 11.09 -16.36
C GLU A 236 -11.91 9.60 -16.65
N THR A 237 -10.89 8.91 -17.18
CA THR A 237 -11.00 7.48 -17.55
C THR A 237 -10.74 6.56 -16.36
N GLY A 238 -10.10 7.09 -15.31
CA GLY A 238 -9.71 6.39 -14.09
C GLY A 238 -8.75 5.23 -14.33
N THR A 239 -7.89 5.34 -15.34
CA THR A 239 -6.86 4.36 -15.66
C THR A 239 -5.57 5.04 -16.14
N VAL A 240 -4.55 4.24 -16.41
CA VAL A 240 -3.28 4.68 -16.99
C VAL A 240 -3.52 5.22 -18.40
N GLU A 241 -3.21 6.48 -18.62
CA GLU A 241 -3.28 7.15 -19.92
C GLU A 241 -1.93 7.14 -20.64
N ASP A 242 -0.84 7.33 -19.90
CA ASP A 242 0.53 7.29 -20.42
C ASP A 242 1.46 6.56 -19.44
N TRP A 243 2.45 5.85 -19.98
CA TRP A 243 3.42 5.06 -19.21
C TRP A 243 4.75 5.05 -19.94
N LYS A 244 5.81 5.51 -19.27
CA LYS A 244 7.16 5.55 -19.82
C LYS A 244 8.18 4.97 -18.86
N THR A 245 9.18 4.33 -19.44
CA THR A 245 10.25 3.63 -18.71
C THR A 245 11.61 4.04 -19.25
N VAL A 246 12.55 4.35 -18.36
CA VAL A 246 13.95 4.71 -18.67
C VAL A 246 14.91 3.90 -17.83
#